data_AF-A0A7Y5QZB2-F1
#
_entry.id   AF-A0A7Y5QZB2-F1
#
_cell.length_a   1.000
_cell.length_b   1.000
_cell.length_c   1.000
_cell.angle_alpha   90.00
_cell.angle_beta   90.00
_cell.angle_gamma   90.00
#
_symmetry.space_group_name_H-M   'P 1'
#
loop_
_entity.id
_entity.type
_entity.pdbx_description
1 polymer ?
#
loop_
_entity_poly.entity_id
_entity_poly.type
_entity_poly.pdbx_seq_one_letter_code
_entity_poly.pdbx_strand_id
1 'polypeptide(L)'
;MDLFALTAGSAAGVAIARLVAATREHRVAPEGLADLLAWGFMVDDGVVLQKDGSLLAGWRFRGPDVNAATPSELDALARHLNDALLPYADDWMFHVDAVRRPARAYAASTFPDPVSQLVDEDRRAGYEAQAGR
;
A
#
# COMPACT_ATOMS: atom_id res chain seq x y z
N MET A 1 -63.26 -16.11 7.31
CA MET A 1 -61.84 -16.46 7.52
C MET A 1 -61.51 -16.08 8.94
N ASP A 2 -61.06 -17.04 9.74
CA ASP A 2 -60.89 -16.86 11.18
C ASP A 2 -59.65 -15.98 11.48
N LEU A 3 -59.78 -15.03 12.42
CA LEU A 3 -58.73 -14.06 12.74
C LEU A 3 -57.46 -14.78 13.23
N PHE A 4 -57.64 -15.90 13.92
CA PHE A 4 -56.56 -16.76 14.39
C PHE A 4 -55.75 -17.42 13.26
N ALA A 5 -56.39 -17.80 12.15
CA ALA A 5 -55.68 -18.36 11.00
C ALA A 5 -54.83 -17.30 10.29
N LEU A 6 -55.32 -16.05 10.27
CA LEU A 6 -54.61 -14.91 9.66
C LEU A 6 -53.38 -14.50 10.50
N THR A 7 -53.51 -14.47 11.82
CA THR A 7 -52.41 -14.10 12.74
C THR A 7 -51.36 -15.20 12.86
N ALA A 8 -51.77 -16.48 12.89
CA ALA A 8 -50.84 -17.60 12.89
C ALA A 8 -50.03 -17.68 11.59
N GLY A 9 -50.68 -17.47 10.43
CA GLY A 9 -50.02 -17.45 9.13
C GLY A 9 -49.01 -16.32 8.96
N SER A 10 -49.33 -15.12 9.47
CA SER A 10 -48.42 -13.97 9.42
C SER A 10 -47.23 -14.12 10.38
N ALA A 11 -47.44 -14.65 11.59
CA ALA A 11 -46.35 -14.95 12.53
C ALA A 11 -45.38 -16.00 11.97
N ALA A 12 -45.91 -17.06 11.36
CA ALA A 12 -45.11 -18.08 10.69
C ALA A 12 -44.31 -17.52 9.50
N GLY A 13 -44.92 -16.65 8.69
CA GLY A 13 -44.25 -15.99 7.56
C GLY A 13 -43.07 -15.11 7.99
N VAL A 14 -43.24 -14.31 9.05
CA VAL A 14 -42.15 -13.48 9.61
C VAL A 14 -41.04 -14.36 10.19
N ALA A 15 -41.39 -15.44 10.89
CA ALA A 15 -40.40 -16.36 11.45
C ALA A 15 -39.54 -17.03 10.36
N ILE A 16 -40.18 -17.51 9.28
CA ILE A 16 -39.48 -18.10 8.12
C ILE A 16 -38.59 -17.06 7.44
N ALA A 17 -39.10 -15.85 7.18
CA ALA A 17 -38.30 -14.78 6.56
C ALA A 17 -37.08 -14.39 7.40
N ARG A 18 -37.20 -14.37 8.74
CA ARG A 18 -36.07 -14.13 9.63
C ARG A 18 -35.07 -15.29 9.65
N LEU A 19 -35.56 -16.53 9.56
CA LEU A 19 -34.68 -17.71 9.51
C LEU A 19 -33.88 -17.75 8.21
N VAL A 20 -34.53 -17.42 7.07
CA VAL A 20 -33.87 -17.29 5.75
C VAL A 20 -32.91 -16.10 5.71
N ALA A 21 -33.26 -14.98 6.37
CA ALA A 21 -32.33 -13.86 6.50
C ALA A 21 -31.15 -14.17 7.44
N ALA A 22 -31.35 -15.04 8.44
CA ALA A 22 -30.29 -15.52 9.34
C ALA A 22 -29.34 -16.50 8.64
N THR A 23 -29.77 -17.19 7.58
CA THR A 23 -28.91 -18.03 6.73
C THR A 23 -28.20 -17.24 5.62
N ARG A 24 -28.10 -15.91 5.71
CA ARG A 24 -27.31 -15.13 4.74
C ARG A 24 -25.85 -15.55 4.82
N GLU A 25 -25.42 -16.35 3.85
CA GLU A 25 -24.03 -16.76 3.63
C GLU A 25 -23.11 -15.54 3.45
N HIS A 26 -23.65 -14.43 2.96
CA HIS A 26 -22.92 -13.20 2.68
C HIS A 26 -23.33 -12.09 3.65
N ARG A 27 -22.33 -11.47 4.29
CA ARG A 27 -22.54 -10.31 5.17
C ARG A 27 -23.11 -9.13 4.38
N VAL A 28 -23.99 -8.37 5.03
CA VAL A 28 -24.71 -7.23 4.42
C VAL A 28 -23.96 -5.91 4.62
N ALA A 29 -23.10 -5.85 5.64
CA ALA A 29 -22.30 -4.68 5.97
C ALA A 29 -20.86 -5.10 6.32
N PRO A 30 -19.87 -4.25 6.04
CA PRO A 30 -18.48 -4.50 6.40
C PRO A 30 -18.29 -4.44 7.92
N GLU A 31 -17.61 -5.43 8.49
CA GLU A 31 -17.33 -5.54 9.94
C GLU A 31 -15.94 -4.99 10.28
N GLY A 32 -15.03 -4.92 9.30
CA GLY A 32 -13.68 -4.41 9.51
C GLY A 32 -12.94 -4.05 8.23
N LEU A 33 -11.67 -3.67 8.39
CA LEU A 33 -10.82 -3.21 7.28
C LEU A 33 -10.71 -4.25 6.15
N ALA A 34 -10.63 -5.55 6.49
CA ALA A 34 -10.55 -6.61 5.50
C ALA A 34 -11.77 -6.66 4.55
N ASP A 35 -12.95 -6.24 5.02
CA ASP A 35 -14.15 -6.17 4.18
C ASP A 35 -14.14 -4.95 3.25
N LEU A 36 -13.45 -3.87 3.66
CA LEU A 36 -13.28 -2.65 2.87
C LEU A 36 -12.17 -2.77 1.82
N LEU A 37 -11.16 -3.60 2.07
CA LEU A 37 -10.09 -3.86 1.11
C LEU A 37 -10.55 -4.79 0.00
N ALA A 38 -10.08 -4.54 -1.21
CA ALA A 38 -10.30 -5.43 -2.34
C ALA A 38 -9.42 -6.69 -2.29
N TRP A 39 -8.53 -6.82 -1.31
CA TRP A 39 -7.57 -7.94 -1.22
C TRP A 39 -8.30 -9.25 -0.88
N GLY A 40 -8.05 -10.28 -1.68
CA GLY A 40 -8.61 -11.63 -1.47
C GLY A 40 -7.54 -12.59 -0.94
N PHE A 41 -6.69 -13.09 -1.85
CA PHE A 41 -5.70 -14.13 -1.54
C PHE A 41 -4.32 -13.74 -2.08
N MET A 42 -3.26 -14.02 -1.33
CA MET A 42 -1.90 -13.97 -1.86
C MET A 42 -1.66 -15.22 -2.69
N VAL A 43 -1.47 -15.05 -4.01
CA VAL A 43 -1.35 -16.15 -4.97
C VAL A 43 0.09 -16.43 -5.37
N ASP A 44 0.98 -15.45 -5.15
CA ASP A 44 2.43 -15.56 -5.34
C ASP A 44 3.15 -14.53 -4.43
N ASP A 45 4.48 -14.56 -4.38
CA ASP A 45 5.30 -13.60 -3.64
C ASP A 45 5.04 -12.16 -4.13
N GLY A 46 4.45 -11.34 -3.27
CA GLY A 46 4.08 -9.97 -3.59
C GLY A 46 2.88 -9.82 -4.54
N VAL A 47 2.16 -10.89 -4.89
CA VAL A 47 0.98 -10.84 -5.77
C VAL A 47 -0.29 -11.26 -5.04
N VAL A 48 -1.28 -10.37 -5.07
CA VAL A 48 -2.60 -10.55 -4.44
C VAL A 48 -3.68 -10.62 -5.51
N LEU A 49 -4.47 -11.70 -5.48
CA LEU A 49 -5.74 -11.79 -6.19
C LEU A 49 -6.79 -10.98 -5.43
N GLN A 50 -7.37 -9.99 -6.11
CA GLN A 50 -8.43 -9.14 -5.57
C GLN A 50 -9.80 -9.81 -5.69
N LYS A 51 -10.75 -9.34 -4.89
CA LYS A 51 -12.13 -9.86 -4.80
C LYS A 51 -12.93 -9.68 -6.09
N ASP A 52 -12.55 -8.74 -6.94
CA ASP A 52 -13.13 -8.49 -8.27
C ASP A 52 -12.45 -9.31 -9.39
N GLY A 53 -11.42 -10.09 -9.06
CA GLY A 53 -10.64 -10.89 -10.00
C GLY A 53 -9.41 -10.19 -10.59
N SER A 54 -9.17 -8.91 -10.26
CA SER A 54 -7.95 -8.21 -10.65
C SER A 54 -6.72 -8.70 -9.86
N LEU A 55 -5.52 -8.42 -10.38
CA LEU A 55 -4.26 -8.76 -9.72
C LEU A 55 -3.57 -7.48 -9.23
N LEU A 56 -3.14 -7.49 -7.98
CA LEU A 56 -2.30 -6.47 -7.39
C LEU A 56 -0.91 -7.05 -7.14
N ALA A 57 0.10 -6.52 -7.83
CA ALA A 57 1.49 -6.87 -7.59
C ALA A 57 2.21 -5.70 -6.90
N GLY A 58 2.96 -6.00 -5.84
CA GLY A 58 3.70 -5.02 -5.06
C GLY A 58 5.17 -5.36 -4.97
N TRP A 59 6.02 -4.39 -5.28
CA TRP A 59 7.47 -4.50 -5.13
C TRP A 59 8.06 -3.22 -4.54
N ARG A 60 9.28 -3.33 -4.02
CA ARG A 60 10.02 -2.19 -3.50
C ARG A 60 11.30 -2.02 -4.31
N PHE A 61 11.53 -0.80 -4.78
CA PHE A 61 12.78 -0.42 -5.42
C PHE A 61 13.43 0.76 -4.68
N ARG A 62 14.72 0.99 -4.95
CA ARG A 62 15.45 2.20 -4.53
C ARG A 62 16.15 2.76 -5.75
N GLY A 63 15.72 3.95 -6.18
CA GLY A 63 16.37 4.67 -7.26
C GLY A 63 17.71 5.31 -6.84
N PRO A 64 18.44 5.92 -7.79
CA PRO A 64 19.60 6.74 -7.51
C PRO A 64 19.21 7.98 -6.67
N ASP A 65 20.21 8.69 -6.14
CA ASP A 65 19.95 9.93 -5.40
C ASP A 65 19.54 11.06 -6.37
N VAL A 66 18.22 11.22 -6.54
CA VAL A 66 17.63 12.22 -7.42
C VAL A 66 17.95 13.66 -7.01
N ASN A 67 18.33 13.91 -5.75
CA ASN A 67 18.69 15.26 -5.30
C ASN A 67 20.10 15.66 -5.72
N ALA A 68 20.97 14.67 -5.95
CA ALA A 68 22.34 14.88 -6.43
C ALA A 68 22.48 14.74 -7.95
N ALA A 69 21.41 14.37 -8.65
CA ALA A 69 21.44 14.09 -10.08
C ALA A 69 21.51 15.37 -10.94
N THR A 70 22.27 15.30 -12.02
CA THR A 70 22.31 16.33 -13.07
C THR A 70 21.02 16.33 -13.89
N PRO A 71 20.68 17.44 -14.58
CA PRO A 71 19.49 17.49 -15.44
C PRO A 71 19.46 16.40 -16.52
N SER A 72 20.61 16.06 -17.10
CA SER A 72 20.71 14.99 -18.11
C SER A 72 20.47 13.60 -17.53
N GLU A 73 20.89 13.36 -16.28
CA GLU A 73 20.63 12.09 -15.60
C GLU A 73 19.15 11.95 -15.22
N LEU A 74 18.52 13.04 -14.78
CA LEU A 74 17.08 13.07 -14.51
C LEU A 74 16.26 12.80 -15.78
N ASP A 75 16.64 13.41 -16.90
CA ASP A 75 16.00 13.19 -18.20
C ASP A 75 16.17 11.74 -18.70
N ALA A 76 17.36 11.17 -18.53
CA ALA A 76 17.58 9.75 -18.82
C ALA A 76 16.75 8.82 -17.92
N LEU A 77 16.65 9.12 -16.62
CA LEU A 77 15.84 8.35 -15.68
C LEU A 77 14.34 8.44 -16.01
N ALA A 78 13.86 9.63 -16.37
CA ALA A 78 12.48 9.84 -16.77
C ALA A 78 12.12 9.05 -18.04
N ARG A 79 12.99 9.06 -19.06
CA ARG A 79 12.83 8.21 -20.25
C ARG A 79 12.76 6.74 -19.90
N HIS A 80 13.68 6.25 -19.06
CA HIS A 80 13.70 4.85 -18.66
C HIS A 80 12.42 4.41 -17.94
N LEU A 81 11.91 5.25 -17.02
CA LEU A 81 10.62 4.98 -16.35
C LEU A 81 9.46 4.98 -17.36
N ASN A 82 9.45 5.93 -18.29
CA ASN A 82 8.41 6.00 -19.31
C ASN A 82 8.41 4.74 -20.20
N ASP A 83 9.57 4.32 -20.70
CA ASP A 83 9.72 3.12 -21.53
C ASP A 83 9.31 1.84 -20.78
N ALA A 84 9.56 1.79 -19.47
CA ALA A 84 9.15 0.67 -18.63
C ALA A 84 7.63 0.63 -18.39
N LEU A 85 6.96 1.79 -18.33
CA LEU A 85 5.52 1.89 -18.07
C LEU A 85 4.67 1.85 -19.34
N LEU A 86 5.21 2.28 -20.48
CA LEU A 86 4.51 2.33 -21.77
C LEU A 86 3.78 1.04 -22.19
N PRO A 87 4.32 -0.17 -21.96
CA PRO A 87 3.61 -1.42 -22.29
C PRO A 87 2.30 -1.63 -21.51
N TYR A 88 2.12 -0.94 -20.38
CA TYR A 88 1.00 -1.09 -19.46
C TYR A 88 0.01 0.09 -19.63
N ALA A 89 -0.65 0.13 -20.78
CA ALA A 89 -1.58 1.20 -21.12
C ALA A 89 -2.98 0.96 -20.49
N ASP A 90 -3.88 0.31 -21.22
CA ASP A 90 -5.26 0.12 -20.77
C ASP A 90 -5.35 -0.95 -19.67
N ASP A 91 -6.32 -0.77 -18.76
CA ASP A 91 -6.62 -1.70 -17.65
C ASP A 91 -5.52 -1.88 -16.59
N TRP A 92 -4.45 -1.07 -16.62
CA TRP A 92 -3.43 -1.03 -15.58
C TRP A 92 -3.57 0.20 -14.67
N MET A 93 -3.28 0.02 -13.38
CA MET A 93 -3.21 1.08 -12.40
C MET A 93 -1.91 0.98 -11.62
N PHE A 94 -1.20 2.10 -11.48
CA PHE A 94 0.06 2.18 -10.74
C PHE A 94 -0.13 3.00 -9.46
N HIS A 95 0.17 2.39 -8.32
CA HIS A 95 0.28 3.07 -7.04
C HIS A 95 1.74 3.16 -6.64
N VAL A 96 2.23 4.37 -6.36
CA VAL A 96 3.64 4.60 -5.99
C VAL A 96 3.70 5.36 -4.67
N ASP A 97 4.22 4.70 -3.65
CA ASP A 97 4.41 5.28 -2.32
C ASP A 97 5.89 5.54 -2.01
N ALA A 98 6.20 6.80 -1.71
CA ALA A 98 7.51 7.21 -1.21
C ALA A 98 7.54 7.16 0.33
N VAL A 99 7.80 5.98 0.88
CA VAL A 99 7.81 5.77 2.34
C VAL A 99 9.10 6.33 2.94
N ARG A 100 8.98 7.44 3.70
CA ARG A 100 10.07 7.97 4.53
C ARG A 100 10.35 7.02 5.69
N ARG A 101 11.62 6.76 5.96
CA ARG A 101 12.07 6.01 7.13
C ARG A 101 12.97 6.89 7.98
N PRO A 102 12.97 6.72 9.32
CA PRO A 102 13.96 7.38 10.17
C PRO A 102 15.36 7.15 9.62
N ALA A 103 16.14 8.22 9.55
CA ALA A 103 17.51 8.12 9.09
C ALA A 103 18.32 7.29 10.11
N ARG A 104 19.23 6.45 9.60
CA ARG A 104 20.12 5.63 10.44
C ARG A 104 21.17 6.55 11.08
N ALA A 105 21.84 6.10 12.15
CA ALA A 105 22.95 6.87 12.72
C ALA A 105 23.97 7.27 11.63
N TYR A 106 24.61 8.43 11.78
CA TYR A 106 25.66 8.89 10.87
C TYR A 106 26.72 7.79 10.75
N ALA A 107 27.03 7.37 9.53
CA ALA A 107 27.93 6.25 9.32
C ALA A 107 29.35 6.63 9.75
N ALA A 108 30.06 5.71 10.39
CA ALA A 108 31.49 5.90 10.65
C ALA A 108 32.24 5.93 9.31
N SER A 109 32.94 7.03 9.06
CA SER A 109 33.72 7.30 7.86
C SER A 109 35.15 7.72 8.26
N THR A 110 36.11 7.40 7.41
CA THR A 110 37.53 7.80 7.57
C THR A 110 38.04 8.26 6.22
N PHE A 111 38.57 9.48 6.19
CA PHE A 111 39.11 10.08 4.98
C PHE A 111 40.65 10.09 5.03
N PRO A 112 41.32 9.97 3.87
CA PRO A 112 42.77 9.90 3.80
C PRO A 112 43.45 11.26 4.08
N ASP A 113 42.74 12.36 3.91
CA ASP A 113 43.24 13.72 4.12
C ASP A 113 42.49 14.45 5.25
N PRO A 114 43.18 15.37 5.96
CA PRO A 114 42.61 16.05 7.11
C PRO A 114 41.50 17.04 6.75
N VAL A 115 41.45 17.54 5.50
CA VAL A 115 40.44 18.52 5.09
C VAL A 115 39.10 17.83 4.88
N SER A 116 39.07 16.72 4.16
CA SER A 116 37.87 15.90 4.01
C SER A 116 37.40 15.32 5.34
N GLN A 117 38.32 14.95 6.23
CA GLN A 117 37.98 14.50 7.58
C GLN A 117 37.25 15.60 8.37
N LEU A 118 37.75 16.84 8.35
CA LEU A 118 37.11 17.98 9.01
C LEU A 118 35.71 18.27 8.46
N VAL A 119 35.52 18.18 7.13
CA VAL A 119 34.21 18.36 6.49
C VAL A 119 33.20 17.29 6.90
N ASP A 120 33.65 16.03 7.04
CA ASP A 120 32.78 14.95 7.54
C ASP A 120 32.39 15.15 9.01
N GLU A 121 33.31 15.63 9.84
CA GLU A 121 33.04 15.92 11.25
C GLU A 121 31.97 17.03 11.42
N ASP A 122 32.04 18.10 10.63
CA ASP A 122 31.01 19.15 10.62
C ASP A 122 29.63 18.62 10.18
N ARG A 123 29.60 17.79 9.12
CA ARG A 123 28.38 17.13 8.64
C ARG A 123 27.78 16.20 9.70
N ARG A 124 28.63 15.46 10.41
CA ARG A 124 28.21 14.57 11.51
C ARG A 124 27.56 15.37 12.64
N ALA A 125 28.22 16.44 13.08
CA ALA A 125 27.69 17.31 14.13
C ALA A 125 26.33 17.93 13.71
N GLY A 126 26.21 18.39 12.47
CA GLY A 126 24.95 18.90 11.92
C GLY A 126 23.83 17.87 11.88
N TYR A 127 24.15 16.63 11.49
CA TYR A 127 23.21 15.52 11.48
C TYR A 127 22.72 15.15 12.89
N GLU A 128 23.64 14.99 13.84
CA GLU A 128 23.33 14.63 15.23
C GLU A 128 22.47 15.69 15.92
N ALA A 129 22.71 16.98 15.63
CA ALA A 129 21.90 18.09 16.14
C ALA A 129 20.47 18.13 15.57
N GLN A 130 20.23 17.52 14.41
CA GLN A 130 18.89 17.40 13.83
C GLN A 130 18.16 16.14 14.33
N ALA A 131 18.88 15.06 14.60
CA ALA A 131 18.31 13.82 15.12
C ALA A 131 17.77 13.93 16.56
N GLY A 132 18.20 14.94 17.33
CA GLY A 132 17.73 15.21 18.70
C GLY A 132 16.50 16.13 18.82
N ARG A 133 15.87 16.52 17.71
CA ARG A 133 14.64 17.33 17.67
C ARG A 133 13.45 16.50 17.22
#